data_AF-A0A7C9FVL7-F1
#
_entry.id   AF-A0A7C9FVL7-F1
#
_cell.length_a   1.000
_cell.length_b   1.000
_cell.length_c   1.000
_cell.angle_alpha   90.00
_cell.angle_beta   90.00
_cell.angle_gamma   90.00
#
_symmetry.space_group_name_H-M   'P 1'
#
loop_
_entity.id
_entity.type
_entity.pdbx_description
1 polymer ?
#
loop_
_entity_poly.entity_id
_entity_poly.type
_entity_poly.pdbx_seq_one_letter_code
_entity_poly.pdbx_strand_id
1 'polypeptide(L)' 'MFCICSNKSIDEIVAAQADIPLPFTEMLECYSSCLDGCGSCIPVLRERVTGNELLLSEGD' A
#
# COMPACT_ATOMS: atom_id res chain seq x y z
N MET A 1 6.88 -12.28 5.69
CA MET A 1 6.08 -11.20 6.32
C MET A 1 6.81 -9.89 6.08
N PHE A 2 6.16 -8.93 5.40
CA PHE A 2 6.76 -7.63 5.05
C PHE A 2 6.23 -6.52 5.96
N CYS A 3 4.91 -6.50 6.19
CA CYS A 3 4.28 -5.59 7.16
C CYS A 3 3.84 -6.37 8.40
N ILE A 4 4.38 -6.01 9.57
CA ILE A 4 3.97 -6.58 10.85
C ILE A 4 2.54 -6.18 11.26
N CYS A 5 2.08 -4.98 10.85
CA CYS A 5 0.77 -4.45 11.23
C CYS A 5 -0.38 -5.20 10.56
N SER A 6 -0.19 -5.69 9.34
CA SER A 6 -1.20 -6.46 8.58
C SER A 6 -0.86 -7.93 8.43
N ASN A 7 0.31 -8.39 8.87
CA ASN A 7 0.84 -9.73 8.61
C ASN A 7 0.86 -10.12 7.11
N LYS A 8 0.97 -9.13 6.22
CA LYS A 8 1.03 -9.36 4.77
C LYS A 8 2.44 -9.26 4.23
N SER A 9 2.70 -9.99 3.15
CA SER A 9 3.84 -9.79 2.27
C SER A 9 3.66 -8.55 1.39
N ILE A 10 4.75 -8.11 0.75
CA ILE A 10 4.68 -6.99 -0.20
C ILE A 10 3.86 -7.37 -1.44
N ASP A 11 3.99 -8.60 -1.92
CA ASP A 11 3.29 -9.08 -3.10
C ASP A 11 1.77 -9.13 -2.89
N GLU A 12 1.31 -9.52 -1.69
CA GLU A 12 -0.12 -9.48 -1.34
C GLU A 12 -0.68 -8.05 -1.35
N ILE A 13 0.07 -7.08 -0.83
CA ILE A 13 -0.36 -5.66 -0.81
C ILE A 13 -0.38 -5.09 -2.23
N VAL A 14 0.64 -5.37 -3.02
CA VAL A 14 0.73 -4.90 -4.42
C VAL A 14 -0.34 -5.57 -5.29
N ALA A 15 -0.61 -6.86 -5.09
CA ALA A 15 -1.67 -7.57 -5.81
C ALA A 15 -3.05 -6.99 -5.47
N ALA A 16 -3.33 -6.69 -4.20
CA ALA A 16 -4.58 -6.04 -3.79
C ALA A 16 -4.73 -4.64 -4.42
N GLN A 17 -3.66 -3.85 -4.45
CA GLN A 17 -3.66 -2.54 -5.11
C GLN A 17 -3.80 -2.63 -6.64
N ALA A 18 -3.27 -3.67 -7.27
CA ALA A 18 -3.44 -3.89 -8.70
C ALA A 18 -4.85 -4.37 -9.08
N ASP A 19 -5.51 -5.13 -8.19
CA ASP A 19 -6.89 -5.60 -8.37
C ASP A 19 -7.92 -4.49 -8.15
N ILE A 20 -7.77 -3.74 -7.04
CA ILE A 20 -8.62 -2.58 -6.71
C ILE A 20 -7.70 -1.41 -6.34
N PRO A 21 -7.35 -0.56 -7.32
CA PRO A 21 -6.52 0.62 -7.09
C PRO A 21 -7.19 1.61 -6.15
N LEU A 22 -6.46 2.07 -5.15
CA LEU A 22 -6.87 3.10 -4.20
C LEU A 22 -5.87 4.29 -4.21
N PRO A 23 -6.27 5.48 -3.74
CA PRO A 23 -5.33 6.52 -3.34
C PRO A 23 -4.31 5.99 -2.32
N PHE A 24 -3.10 6.55 -2.28
CA PHE A 24 -2.02 5.99 -1.47
C PHE A 24 -2.38 5.89 0.03
N THR A 25 -3.07 6.90 0.57
CA THR A 25 -3.50 6.91 1.97
C THR A 25 -4.52 5.79 2.26
N GLU A 26 -5.54 5.65 1.40
CA GLU A 26 -6.55 4.59 1.52
C GLU A 26 -5.94 3.19 1.33
N MET A 27 -4.99 3.03 0.40
CA MET A 27 -4.22 1.80 0.24
C MET A 27 -3.48 1.42 1.53
N LEU A 28 -2.83 2.39 2.18
CA LEU A 28 -2.10 2.13 3.43
C LEU A 28 -3.05 1.65 4.53
N GLU A 29 -4.21 2.28 4.67
CA GLU A 29 -5.23 1.89 5.64
C GLU A 29 -5.80 0.49 5.34
N CYS A 30 -6.32 0.29 4.13
CA CYS A 30 -7.03 -0.93 3.74
C CYS A 30 -6.11 -2.15 3.62
N TYR A 31 -4.92 -1.98 3.03
CA TYR A 31 -4.10 -3.13 2.66
C TYR A 31 -2.95 -3.39 3.62
N SER A 32 -2.37 -2.36 4.23
CA SER A 32 -1.19 -2.52 5.09
C SER A 32 -1.44 -2.27 6.58
N SER A 33 -2.56 -1.59 6.91
CA SER A 33 -2.86 -1.05 8.24
C SER A 33 -1.73 -0.16 8.80
N CYS A 34 -0.87 0.40 7.93
CA CYS A 34 0.27 1.22 8.33
C CYS A 34 -0.06 2.72 8.45
N LEU A 35 -1.29 3.18 8.16
CA LEU A 35 -1.65 4.59 8.31
C LEU A 35 -1.56 5.04 9.78
N ASP A 36 -2.19 4.28 10.67
CA ASP A 36 -2.06 4.40 12.14
C ASP A 36 -1.12 3.31 12.75
N GLY A 37 -0.47 2.53 11.89
CA GLY A 37 0.44 1.45 12.28
C GLY A 37 1.87 1.93 12.50
N CYS A 38 2.83 1.00 12.53
CA CYS A 38 4.24 1.33 12.75
C CYS A 38 4.92 2.10 11.61
N GLY A 39 4.26 2.19 10.44
CA GLY A 39 4.74 2.96 9.28
C GLY A 39 5.98 2.41 8.56
N SER A 40 6.60 1.33 9.05
CA SER A 40 7.87 0.81 8.48
C SER A 40 7.73 0.34 7.03
N CYS A 41 6.51 -0.02 6.61
CA CYS A 41 6.20 -0.51 5.28
C CYS A 41 6.07 0.62 4.23
N ILE A 42 5.83 1.87 4.66
CA ILE A 42 5.38 2.98 3.81
C ILE A 42 6.41 3.38 2.72
N PRO A 43 7.71 3.56 3.01
CA PRO A 43 8.66 4.04 2.00
C PRO A 43 8.79 3.07 0.82
N VAL A 44 8.88 1.77 1.12
CA VAL A 44 9.00 0.71 0.12
C VAL A 44 7.70 0.54 -0.66
N LEU A 45 6.53 0.63 0.00
CA LEU A 45 5.25 0.59 -0.70
C LEU A 45 5.10 1.77 -1.66
N ARG A 46 5.46 2.99 -1.24
CA ARG A 46 5.40 4.18 -2.10
C ARG A 46 6.23 4.01 -3.36
N GLU A 47 7.49 3.58 -3.21
CA GLU A 47 8.36 3.30 -4.35
C GLU A 47 7.74 2.27 -5.30
N ARG A 48 7.20 1.17 -4.74
CA ARG A 48 6.68 0.06 -5.54
C ARG A 48 5.41 0.40 -6.32
N VAL A 49 4.48 1.14 -5.71
CA VAL A 49 3.20 1.48 -6.36
C VAL A 49 3.32 2.65 -7.32
N THR A 50 4.19 3.63 -7.04
CA THR A 50 4.51 4.70 -8.01
C THR A 50 5.29 4.16 -9.20
N GLY A 51 6.28 3.28 -8.97
CA GLY A 51 7.06 2.68 -10.06
C GLY A 51 6.28 1.74 -10.97
N ASN A 52 5.10 1.27 -10.54
CA ASN A 52 4.21 0.41 -11.31
C ASN A 52 2.93 1.13 -11.79
N GLU A 53 2.82 2.46 -11.61
CA GLU A 53 1.63 3.25 -11.96
C GLU A 53 0.32 2.74 -11.34
N LEU A 54 0.38 2.17 -10.13
CA LEU A 54 -0.75 1.49 -9.47
C LEU A 54 -1.63 2.41 -8.62
N LEU A 55 -1.38 3.72 -8.60
CA LEU A 55 -2.16 4.67 -7.80
C LEU A 55 -3.27 5.28 -8.64
N LEU A 56 -4.47 5.37 -8.07
CA LEU A 56 -5.45 6.33 -8.59
C LEU A 56 -4.89 7.73 -8.35
N SER A 57 -4.99 8.60 -9.36
CA SER A 57 -4.82 10.04 -9.17
C SER A 57 -5.72 10.47 -8.03
N GLU A 58 -5.14 11.08 -6.99
CA GLU A 58 -5.92 11.72 -5.93
C GLU A 58 -6.85 12.72 -6.62
N GLY A 59 -8.15 12.42 -6.61
CA GLY A 59 -9.16 13.26 -7.23
C GLY A 59 -9.15 14.64 -6.59
N ASP A 60 -9.25 15.66 -7.45
CA ASP A 60 -9.37 17.09 -7.14
C ASP A 60 -10.44 17.39 -6.06
#